data_AF-A0A3N4N9I8-F1
#
_entry.id   AF-A0A3N4N9I8-F1
#
_cell.length_a   1.000
_cell.length_b   1.000
_cell.length_c   1.000
_cell.angle_alpha   90.00
_cell.angle_beta   90.00
_cell.angle_gamma   90.00
#
_symmetry.space_group_name_H-M   'P 1'
#
loop_
_entity.id
_entity.type
_entity.pdbx_description
1 polymer ?
#
loop_
_entity_poly.entity_id
_entity_poly.type
_entity_poly.pdbx_seq_one_letter_code
_entity_poly.pdbx_strand_id
1 'polypeptide(L)'
;MNKKWHYLPEVSSCFSEKVEEIERHLSLLAIMLSKGAVIEYKSDMGKMKQKRVLELCDTHPLKAGAVLMIYNFIESISTALMKDIHEYLNGELPSRALTEISEKLRNTIINFNCNLKLNDLKEYFDNYANKEDSIDKILIDGWLKKSKELATEKDDEGVSYDKYFNGNVDFRKLKTELDGLGLKSCLIDDIVSDKSRRRYKIHADSKKKRPSSILEIKSGRNRLAHGSMTFSEFGQKKSLDEIKMHFENIQGFFDGLFDIINNSLKQQYHVQNLSQ
;
A
#
# COMPACT_ATOMS: atom_id res chain seq x y z
N MET A 1 2.55 21.36 -5.33
CA MET A 1 1.43 21.53 -4.37
C MET A 1 1.08 20.13 -3.88
N ASN A 2 1.40 19.78 -2.63
CA ASN A 2 1.11 18.44 -2.11
C ASN A 2 -0.40 18.23 -2.10
N LYS A 3 -0.84 17.21 -2.83
CA LYS A 3 -2.24 16.80 -2.88
C LYS A 3 -2.63 16.29 -1.50
N LYS A 4 -3.75 16.79 -0.97
CA LYS A 4 -4.26 16.38 0.35
C LYS A 4 -5.54 15.58 0.17
N TRP A 5 -5.50 14.30 0.57
CA TRP A 5 -6.66 13.45 0.69
C TRP A 5 -7.21 13.58 2.11
N HIS A 6 -8.21 14.45 2.28
CA HIS A 6 -8.73 14.83 3.60
C HIS A 6 -9.23 13.62 4.44
N TYR A 7 -9.79 12.61 3.79
CA TYR A 7 -10.26 11.39 4.46
C TYR A 7 -9.18 10.32 4.59
N LEU A 8 -7.95 10.60 4.14
CA LEU A 8 -6.79 9.71 4.19
C LEU A 8 -5.57 10.49 4.76
N PRO A 9 -5.61 10.86 6.05
CA PRO A 9 -4.58 11.72 6.66
C PRO A 9 -3.19 11.08 6.71
N GLU A 10 -3.07 9.78 7.00
CA GLU A 10 -1.77 9.09 7.04
C GLU A 10 -1.17 8.96 5.64
N VAL A 11 -1.97 8.62 4.64
CA VAL A 11 -1.51 8.60 3.24
C VAL A 11 -1.06 10.00 2.82
N SER A 12 -1.81 11.03 3.18
CA SER A 12 -1.48 12.43 2.86
C SER A 12 -0.20 12.91 3.51
N SER A 13 0.16 12.39 4.68
CA SER A 13 1.38 12.77 5.40
C SER A 13 2.63 12.12 4.79
N CYS A 14 2.56 10.83 4.43
CA CYS A 14 3.75 10.07 4.06
C CYS A 14 3.97 9.84 2.56
N PHE A 15 2.95 9.98 1.70
CA PHE A 15 3.06 9.62 0.28
C PHE A 15 4.13 10.41 -0.47
N SER A 16 4.12 11.74 -0.32
CA SER A 16 5.04 12.62 -1.06
C SER A 16 6.50 12.40 -0.61
N GLU A 17 6.72 12.23 0.70
CA GLU A 17 8.05 12.01 1.27
C GLU A 17 8.66 10.69 0.78
N LYS A 18 7.87 9.61 0.78
CA LYS A 18 8.33 8.31 0.28
C LYS A 18 8.57 8.31 -1.23
N VAL A 19 7.80 9.08 -2.00
CA VAL A 19 8.06 9.29 -3.43
C VAL A 19 9.40 9.99 -3.62
N GLU A 20 9.62 11.10 -2.91
CA GLU A 20 10.86 11.87 -2.98
C GLU A 20 12.10 11.04 -2.58
N GLU A 21 11.97 10.17 -1.57
CA GLU A 21 13.03 9.23 -1.18
C GLU A 21 13.47 8.34 -2.35
N ILE A 22 12.50 7.73 -3.06
CA ILE A 22 12.80 6.85 -4.19
C ILE A 22 13.32 7.66 -5.39
N GLU A 23 12.76 8.82 -5.69
CA GLU A 23 13.22 9.68 -6.77
C GLU A 23 14.68 10.14 -6.56
N ARG A 24 15.05 10.48 -5.31
CA ARG A 24 16.44 10.80 -4.96
C ARG A 24 17.36 9.61 -5.19
N HIS A 25 16.95 8.42 -4.79
CA HIS A 25 17.73 7.19 -5.03
C HIS A 25 17.90 6.90 -6.52
N LEU A 26 16.83 6.97 -7.31
CA LEU A 26 16.87 6.74 -8.76
C LEU A 26 17.68 7.80 -9.50
N SER A 27 17.67 9.04 -9.01
CA SER A 27 18.48 10.15 -9.54
C SER A 27 19.97 9.93 -9.27
N LEU A 28 20.33 9.51 -8.05
CA LEU A 28 21.71 9.14 -7.72
C LEU A 28 22.19 7.97 -8.59
N LEU A 29 21.36 6.94 -8.76
CA LEU A 29 21.67 5.80 -9.63
C LEU A 29 21.93 6.22 -11.08
N ALA A 30 21.17 7.19 -11.60
CA ALA A 30 21.37 7.70 -12.94
C ALA A 30 22.75 8.36 -13.10
N ILE A 31 23.21 9.09 -12.07
CA ILE A 31 24.55 9.67 -12.03
C ILE A 31 25.61 8.57 -11.99
N MET A 32 25.43 7.56 -11.15
CA MET A 32 26.39 6.45 -11.01
C MET A 32 26.51 5.58 -12.27
N LEU A 33 25.43 5.48 -13.06
CA LEU A 33 25.41 4.78 -14.34
C LEU A 33 25.94 5.61 -15.51
N SER A 34 26.20 6.90 -15.31
CA SER A 34 26.76 7.76 -16.35
C SER A 34 28.17 7.30 -16.72
N LYS A 35 28.51 7.42 -18.01
CA LYS A 35 29.84 7.01 -18.50
C LYS A 35 30.93 7.80 -17.76
N GLY A 36 31.87 7.07 -17.16
CA GLY A 36 32.99 7.66 -16.45
C GLY A 36 32.63 8.23 -15.08
N ALA A 37 31.55 7.75 -14.44
CA ALA A 37 31.27 8.07 -13.05
C ALA A 37 32.45 7.62 -12.15
N VAL A 38 32.89 8.51 -11.26
CA VAL A 38 34.02 8.29 -10.36
C VAL A 38 33.60 8.60 -8.94
N ILE A 39 33.90 7.69 -8.01
CA ILE A 39 33.82 7.96 -6.58
C ILE A 39 35.18 8.46 -6.11
N GLU A 40 35.21 9.68 -5.57
CA GLU A 40 36.37 10.21 -4.85
C GLU A 40 36.18 10.01 -3.35
N TYR A 41 37.14 9.37 -2.67
CA TYR A 41 37.09 9.14 -1.23
C TYR A 41 38.46 9.37 -0.58
N LYS A 42 38.44 9.58 0.74
CA LYS A 42 39.66 9.67 1.57
C LYS A 42 39.83 8.34 2.28
N SER A 43 41.02 7.75 2.19
CA SER A 43 41.39 6.58 3.00
C SER A 43 41.88 7.03 4.38
N ASP A 44 41.59 6.23 5.41
CA ASP A 44 42.03 6.44 6.80
C ASP A 44 43.55 6.59 6.95
N MET A 45 44.33 6.16 5.95
CA MET A 45 45.79 6.32 5.87
C MET A 45 46.26 7.71 5.40
N GLY A 46 45.35 8.69 5.29
CA GLY A 46 45.70 10.11 5.32
C GLY A 46 46.22 10.71 4.00
N LYS A 47 45.57 11.81 3.61
CA LYS A 47 46.00 12.87 2.65
C LYS A 47 45.84 12.63 1.15
N MET A 48 45.78 11.40 0.62
CA MET A 48 45.53 11.21 -0.83
C MET A 48 44.06 10.95 -1.14
N LYS A 49 43.47 11.79 -2.01
CA LYS A 49 42.16 11.51 -2.61
C LYS A 49 42.31 10.28 -3.51
N GLN A 50 41.64 9.18 -3.15
CA GLN A 50 41.53 8.03 -4.02
C GLN A 50 40.36 8.24 -4.98
N LYS A 51 40.51 7.77 -6.22
CA LYS A 51 39.48 7.79 -7.24
C LYS A 51 39.21 6.36 -7.68
N ARG A 52 37.95 5.95 -7.67
CA ARG A 52 37.51 4.67 -8.25
C ARG A 52 36.52 4.95 -9.36
N VAL A 53 36.84 4.48 -10.57
CA VAL A 53 35.89 4.46 -11.68
C VAL A 53 34.83 3.42 -11.36
N LEU A 54 33.56 3.79 -11.49
CA LEU A 54 32.45 2.86 -11.33
C LEU A 54 32.29 2.04 -12.60
N GLU A 55 32.38 0.73 -12.46
CA GLU A 55 32.01 -0.18 -13.53
C GLU A 55 30.50 -0.43 -13.53
N LEU A 56 29.96 -0.86 -14.68
CA LEU A 56 28.53 -1.16 -14.77
C LEU A 56 28.12 -2.25 -13.76
N CYS A 57 28.97 -3.24 -13.54
CA CYS A 57 28.72 -4.32 -12.59
C CYS A 57 28.58 -3.83 -11.13
N ASP A 58 29.29 -2.75 -10.75
CA ASP A 58 29.21 -2.14 -9.42
C ASP A 58 27.80 -1.57 -9.15
N THR A 59 27.05 -1.23 -10.21
CA THR A 59 25.72 -0.61 -10.10
C THR A 59 24.58 -1.63 -10.08
N HIS A 60 24.81 -2.89 -10.46
CA HIS A 60 23.74 -3.89 -10.52
C HIS A 60 23.08 -4.12 -9.15
N PRO A 61 23.83 -4.27 -8.04
CA PRO A 61 23.20 -4.43 -6.74
C PRO A 61 22.36 -3.21 -6.31
N LEU A 62 22.78 -2.01 -6.72
CA LEU A 62 22.06 -0.78 -6.40
C LEU A 62 20.71 -0.70 -7.11
N LYS A 63 20.61 -1.16 -8.36
CA LYS A 63 19.33 -1.30 -9.08
C LYS A 63 18.39 -2.29 -8.39
N ALA A 64 18.91 -3.41 -7.90
CA ALA A 64 18.12 -4.36 -7.11
C ALA A 64 17.63 -3.72 -5.79
N GLY A 65 18.47 -2.91 -5.15
CA GLY A 65 18.08 -2.07 -4.01
C GLY A 65 16.90 -1.15 -4.32
N ALA A 66 16.92 -0.47 -5.47
CA ALA A 66 15.80 0.38 -5.90
C ALA A 66 14.47 -0.39 -6.00
N VAL A 67 14.49 -1.63 -6.50
CA VAL A 67 13.29 -2.47 -6.57
C VAL A 67 12.76 -2.85 -5.19
N LEU A 68 13.65 -3.10 -4.22
CA LEU A 68 13.24 -3.33 -2.83
C LEU A 68 12.61 -2.08 -2.20
N MET A 69 13.20 -0.90 -2.46
CA MET A 69 12.63 0.38 -1.99
C MET A 69 11.24 0.62 -2.58
N ILE A 70 11.05 0.39 -3.89
CA ILE A 70 9.76 0.54 -4.54
C ILE A 70 8.74 -0.45 -3.96
N TYR A 71 9.14 -1.69 -3.67
CA TYR A 71 8.23 -2.65 -3.04
C TYR A 71 7.85 -2.25 -1.61
N ASN A 72 8.81 -1.78 -0.81
CA ASN A 72 8.52 -1.23 0.53
C ASN A 72 7.56 -0.04 0.45
N PHE A 73 7.72 0.84 -0.54
CA PHE A 73 6.75 1.90 -0.81
C PHE A 73 5.35 1.35 -1.07
N ILE A 74 5.18 0.35 -1.95
CA ILE A 74 3.88 -0.29 -2.20
C ILE A 74 3.26 -0.80 -0.90
N GLU A 75 4.04 -1.52 -0.08
CA GLU A 75 3.54 -2.10 1.17
C GLU A 75 3.16 -1.03 2.19
N SER A 76 4.08 -0.12 2.48
CA SER A 76 3.87 0.91 3.51
C SER A 76 2.72 1.85 3.16
N ILE A 77 2.58 2.23 1.89
CA ILE A 77 1.47 3.08 1.44
C ILE A 77 0.14 2.33 1.42
N SER A 78 0.13 1.04 1.08
CA SER A 78 -1.09 0.23 1.17
C SER A 78 -1.52 0.06 2.63
N THR A 79 -0.57 -0.17 3.54
CA THR A 79 -0.81 -0.25 4.99
C THR A 79 -1.39 1.06 5.52
N ALA A 80 -0.80 2.21 5.16
CA ALA A 80 -1.31 3.53 5.53
C ALA A 80 -2.75 3.76 5.03
N LEU A 81 -3.04 3.37 3.78
CA LEU A 81 -4.40 3.42 3.22
C LEU A 81 -5.39 2.60 4.05
N MET A 82 -5.04 1.35 4.38
CA MET A 82 -5.93 0.48 5.16
C MET A 82 -6.15 1.01 6.58
N LYS A 83 -5.12 1.59 7.19
CA LYS A 83 -5.21 2.25 8.50
C LYS A 83 -6.16 3.44 8.46
N ASP A 84 -6.00 4.36 7.50
CA ASP A 84 -6.88 5.51 7.32
C ASP A 84 -8.35 5.08 7.13
N ILE A 85 -8.60 4.05 6.31
CA ILE A 85 -9.96 3.54 6.11
C ILE A 85 -10.51 2.93 7.40
N HIS A 86 -9.72 2.14 8.12
CA HIS A 86 -10.14 1.54 9.39
C HIS A 86 -10.50 2.60 10.43
N GLU A 87 -9.65 3.61 10.60
CA GLU A 87 -9.88 4.73 11.52
C GLU A 87 -11.14 5.53 11.14
N TYR A 88 -11.33 5.79 9.84
CA TYR A 88 -12.55 6.41 9.34
C TYR A 88 -13.80 5.59 9.67
N LEU A 89 -13.80 4.29 9.37
CA LEU A 89 -14.93 3.40 9.65
C LEU A 89 -15.19 3.24 11.16
N ASN A 90 -14.14 3.25 11.97
CA ASN A 90 -14.25 3.20 13.43
C ASN A 90 -14.91 4.46 14.01
N GLY A 91 -14.77 5.61 13.36
CA GLY A 91 -15.49 6.83 13.74
C GLY A 91 -16.96 6.83 13.29
N GLU A 92 -17.28 6.23 12.14
CA GLU A 92 -18.59 6.34 11.51
C GLU A 92 -19.57 5.20 11.86
N LEU A 93 -19.10 3.95 11.92
CA LEU A 93 -19.96 2.76 11.99
C LEU A 93 -20.60 2.46 13.36
N PRO A 94 -19.96 2.70 14.53
CA PRO A 94 -20.54 2.31 15.82
C PRO A 94 -21.91 2.93 16.15
N SER A 95 -22.29 3.99 15.44
CA SER A 95 -23.59 4.67 15.59
C SER A 95 -24.68 4.16 14.64
N ARG A 96 -24.36 3.21 13.75
CA ARG A 96 -25.23 2.77 12.66
C ARG A 96 -25.76 1.36 12.87
N ALA A 97 -26.94 1.09 12.31
CA ALA A 97 -27.48 -0.26 12.24
C ALA A 97 -26.86 -1.07 11.09
N LEU A 98 -26.84 -2.39 11.18
CA LEU A 98 -26.36 -3.27 10.10
C LEU A 98 -27.22 -3.16 8.84
N THR A 99 -28.47 -2.73 8.98
CA THR A 99 -29.37 -2.47 7.86
C THR A 99 -29.00 -1.20 7.09
N GLU A 100 -28.23 -0.29 7.69
CA GLU A 100 -27.84 1.01 7.12
C GLU A 100 -26.48 0.97 6.41
N ILE A 101 -25.74 -0.13 6.54
CA ILE A 101 -24.47 -0.34 5.84
C ILE A 101 -24.69 -1.08 4.52
N SER A 102 -23.78 -0.88 3.58
CA SER A 102 -23.79 -1.56 2.29
C SER A 102 -23.79 -3.09 2.47
N GLU A 103 -24.49 -3.80 1.59
CA GLU A 103 -24.59 -5.26 1.65
C GLU A 103 -23.22 -5.95 1.66
N LYS A 104 -22.25 -5.44 0.88
CA LYS A 104 -20.88 -5.97 0.88
C LYS A 104 -20.23 -5.87 2.26
N LEU A 105 -20.25 -4.68 2.87
CA LEU A 105 -19.66 -4.47 4.21
C LEU A 105 -20.40 -5.28 5.27
N ARG A 106 -21.74 -5.33 5.21
CA ARG A 106 -22.56 -6.17 6.10
C ARG A 106 -22.16 -7.63 6.04
N ASN A 107 -22.03 -8.18 4.84
CA ASN A 107 -21.64 -9.57 4.64
C ASN A 107 -20.21 -9.82 5.15
N THR A 108 -19.29 -8.87 4.97
CA THR A 108 -17.94 -8.95 5.54
C THR A 108 -17.98 -9.00 7.07
N ILE A 109 -18.75 -8.12 7.72
CA ILE A 109 -18.88 -8.08 9.19
C ILE A 109 -19.49 -9.38 9.71
N ILE A 110 -20.59 -9.85 9.10
CA ILE A 110 -21.26 -11.10 9.50
C ILE A 110 -20.32 -12.29 9.31
N ASN A 111 -19.72 -12.44 8.12
CA ASN A 111 -18.82 -13.55 7.84
C ASN A 111 -17.59 -13.55 8.75
N PHE A 112 -17.05 -12.38 9.08
CA PHE A 112 -15.96 -12.27 10.03
C PHE A 112 -16.37 -12.83 11.39
N ASN A 113 -17.51 -12.37 11.93
CA ASN A 113 -18.00 -12.82 13.23
C ASN A 113 -18.38 -14.31 13.23
N CYS A 114 -18.95 -14.85 12.15
CA CYS A 114 -19.26 -16.28 12.04
C CYS A 114 -18.02 -17.18 11.98
N ASN A 115 -16.89 -16.66 11.50
CA ASN A 115 -15.63 -17.40 11.39
C ASN A 115 -14.73 -17.26 12.63
N LEU A 116 -15.14 -16.47 13.63
CA LEU A 116 -14.44 -16.41 14.92
C LEU A 116 -14.57 -17.77 15.64
N LYS A 117 -13.53 -18.16 16.36
CA LYS A 117 -13.61 -19.38 17.18
C LYS A 117 -14.66 -19.17 18.26
N LEU A 118 -15.34 -20.25 18.64
CA LEU A 118 -16.41 -20.24 19.65
C LEU A 118 -16.00 -19.59 20.98
N ASN A 119 -14.72 -19.74 21.36
CA ASN A 119 -14.18 -19.12 22.58
C ASN A 119 -14.00 -17.60 22.44
N ASP A 120 -13.57 -17.13 21.26
CA ASP A 120 -13.42 -15.70 20.97
C ASP A 120 -14.80 -15.01 20.94
N LEU A 121 -15.81 -15.67 20.35
CA LEU A 121 -17.20 -15.21 20.37
C LEU A 121 -17.77 -15.15 21.80
N LYS A 122 -17.47 -16.15 22.63
CA LYS A 122 -17.98 -16.22 24.00
C LYS A 122 -17.40 -15.12 24.88
N GLU A 123 -16.07 -14.96 24.88
CA GLU A 123 -15.39 -13.86 25.57
C GLU A 123 -15.91 -12.50 25.09
N TYR A 124 -16.24 -12.41 23.79
CA TYR A 124 -16.80 -11.21 23.20
C TYR A 124 -18.22 -10.92 23.70
N PHE A 125 -19.15 -11.89 23.67
CA PHE A 125 -20.49 -11.71 24.22
C PHE A 125 -20.46 -11.44 25.73
N ASP A 126 -19.58 -12.09 26.50
CA ASP A 126 -19.46 -11.87 27.94
C ASP A 126 -19.03 -10.43 28.28
N ASN A 127 -18.19 -9.81 27.44
CA ASN A 127 -17.77 -8.41 27.58
C ASN A 127 -18.88 -7.38 27.25
N TYR A 128 -19.93 -7.79 26.53
CA TYR A 128 -21.05 -6.93 26.12
C TYR A 128 -22.39 -7.33 26.76
N ALA A 129 -22.48 -8.49 27.44
CA ALA A 129 -23.70 -9.02 28.06
C ALA A 129 -24.32 -8.09 29.11
N ASN A 130 -23.54 -7.14 29.65
CA ASN A 130 -23.96 -6.19 30.66
C ASN A 130 -24.23 -4.77 30.12
N LYS A 131 -24.18 -4.57 28.79
CA LYS A 131 -24.49 -3.28 28.15
C LYS A 131 -25.82 -3.41 27.39
N GLU A 132 -26.68 -2.39 27.47
CA GLU A 132 -27.88 -2.24 26.61
C GLU A 132 -27.47 -1.90 25.15
N ASP A 133 -26.46 -2.57 24.62
CA ASP A 133 -25.99 -2.37 23.26
C ASP A 133 -26.78 -3.30 22.32
N SER A 134 -27.19 -2.77 21.15
CA SER A 134 -27.85 -3.57 20.12
C SER A 134 -26.90 -4.65 19.56
N ILE A 135 -27.46 -5.78 19.09
CA ILE A 135 -26.67 -6.83 18.41
C ILE A 135 -25.86 -6.25 17.25
N ASP A 136 -26.41 -5.28 16.53
CA ASP A 136 -25.73 -4.59 15.44
C ASP A 136 -24.45 -3.90 15.91
N LYS A 137 -24.54 -3.14 17.02
CA LYS A 137 -23.39 -2.44 17.60
C LYS A 137 -22.33 -3.43 18.08
N ILE A 138 -22.74 -4.51 18.73
CA ILE A 138 -21.86 -5.61 19.17
C ILE A 138 -21.12 -6.20 17.96
N LEU A 139 -21.81 -6.52 16.86
CA LEU A 139 -21.17 -7.10 15.68
C LEU A 139 -20.19 -6.13 14.99
N ILE A 140 -20.54 -4.85 14.91
CA ILE A 140 -19.71 -3.80 14.30
C ILE A 140 -18.45 -3.54 15.13
N ASP A 141 -18.61 -3.26 16.43
CA ASP A 141 -17.49 -2.98 17.33
C ASP A 141 -16.55 -4.18 17.43
N GLY A 142 -17.09 -5.40 17.36
CA GLY A 142 -16.33 -6.64 17.45
C GLY A 142 -15.46 -6.87 16.24
N TRP A 143 -16.06 -6.67 15.06
CA TRP A 143 -15.32 -6.68 13.82
C TRP A 143 -14.22 -5.61 13.82
N LEU A 144 -14.53 -4.33 14.14
CA LEU A 144 -13.57 -3.24 14.13
C LEU A 144 -12.38 -3.48 15.06
N LYS A 145 -12.64 -3.92 16.31
CA LYS A 145 -11.59 -4.16 17.30
C LYS A 145 -10.74 -5.36 16.88
N LYS A 146 -11.38 -6.48 16.52
CA LYS A 146 -10.65 -7.72 16.24
C LYS A 146 -9.91 -7.67 14.90
N SER A 147 -10.45 -6.98 13.90
CA SER A 147 -9.75 -6.75 12.64
C SER A 147 -8.48 -5.95 12.86
N LYS A 148 -8.52 -4.94 13.75
CA LYS A 148 -7.34 -4.15 14.12
C LYS A 148 -6.30 -4.97 14.89
N GLU A 149 -6.74 -5.78 15.85
CA GLU A 149 -5.86 -6.71 16.57
C GLU A 149 -5.15 -7.67 15.61
N LEU A 150 -5.87 -8.28 14.67
CA LEU A 150 -5.31 -9.18 13.66
C LEU A 150 -4.39 -8.46 12.66
N ALA A 151 -4.61 -7.17 12.46
CA ALA A 151 -3.77 -6.31 11.64
C ALA A 151 -2.63 -5.66 12.43
N THR A 152 -2.41 -6.01 13.71
CA THR A 152 -1.31 -5.48 14.53
C THR A 152 -0.37 -6.61 14.91
N GLU A 153 0.94 -6.41 14.73
CA GLU A 153 1.98 -7.31 15.20
C GLU A 153 2.95 -6.57 16.11
N LYS A 154 3.68 -7.30 16.95
CA LYS A 154 4.76 -6.74 17.77
C LYS A 154 6.09 -7.25 17.27
N ASP A 155 7.08 -6.36 17.17
CA ASP A 155 8.45 -6.77 16.93
C ASP A 155 9.09 -7.40 18.19
N ASP A 156 10.35 -7.81 18.06
CA ASP A 156 11.12 -8.44 19.15
C ASP A 156 11.31 -7.50 20.35
N GLU A 157 11.16 -6.19 20.15
CA GLU A 157 11.24 -5.15 21.19
C GLU A 157 9.86 -4.83 21.80
N GLY A 158 8.80 -5.49 21.33
CA GLY A 158 7.42 -5.29 21.78
C GLY A 158 6.72 -4.07 21.17
N VAL A 159 7.33 -3.38 20.20
CA VAL A 159 6.75 -2.24 19.50
C VAL A 159 5.70 -2.75 18.53
N SER A 160 4.48 -2.21 18.67
CA SER A 160 3.34 -2.61 17.82
C SER A 160 3.38 -1.89 16.47
N TYR A 161 3.16 -2.63 15.39
CA TYR A 161 3.11 -2.10 14.04
C TYR A 161 1.95 -2.71 13.23
N ASP A 162 1.43 -1.92 12.29
CA ASP A 162 0.31 -2.33 11.44
C ASP A 162 0.80 -3.29 10.32
N LYS A 163 0.26 -4.50 10.33
CA LYS A 163 0.55 -5.60 9.40
C LYS A 163 -0.67 -6.00 8.58
N TYR A 164 -1.34 -5.01 7.97
CA TYR A 164 -2.41 -5.27 6.99
C TYR A 164 -1.95 -6.18 5.84
N PHE A 165 -0.64 -6.20 5.56
CA PHE A 165 -0.07 -7.04 4.51
C PHE A 165 1.20 -7.79 4.94
N ASN A 166 1.17 -9.12 4.84
CA ASN A 166 2.29 -10.02 5.14
C ASN A 166 3.26 -10.19 3.95
N GLY A 167 3.92 -9.12 3.49
CA GLY A 167 5.03 -9.29 2.55
C GLY A 167 4.62 -9.70 1.13
N ASN A 168 3.34 -9.54 0.75
CA ASN A 168 2.81 -10.05 -0.52
C ASN A 168 1.72 -9.14 -1.13
N VAL A 169 1.91 -7.81 -1.04
CA VAL A 169 0.95 -6.85 -1.59
C VAL A 169 0.93 -6.90 -3.10
N ASP A 170 -0.24 -7.17 -3.67
CA ASP A 170 -0.51 -6.92 -5.07
C ASP A 170 -1.88 -6.28 -5.25
N PHE A 171 -2.14 -5.92 -6.51
CA PHE A 171 -3.40 -5.34 -6.95
C PHE A 171 -4.62 -6.17 -6.56
N ARG A 172 -4.56 -7.51 -6.69
CA ARG A 172 -5.71 -8.37 -6.43
C ARG A 172 -6.01 -8.37 -4.95
N LYS A 173 -4.98 -8.52 -4.11
CA LYS A 173 -5.15 -8.47 -2.66
C LYS A 173 -5.73 -7.12 -2.23
N LEU A 174 -5.14 -6.00 -2.68
CA LEU A 174 -5.63 -4.67 -2.34
C LEU A 174 -7.09 -4.46 -2.77
N LYS A 175 -7.45 -4.92 -3.98
CA LYS A 175 -8.83 -4.87 -4.47
C LYS A 175 -9.77 -5.68 -3.57
N THR A 176 -9.42 -6.92 -3.24
CA THR A 176 -10.23 -7.79 -2.36
C THR A 176 -10.48 -7.16 -1.00
N GLU A 177 -9.46 -6.58 -0.36
CA GLU A 177 -9.61 -5.90 0.93
C GLU A 177 -10.56 -4.70 0.81
N LEU A 178 -10.39 -3.86 -0.22
CA LEU A 178 -11.23 -2.67 -0.44
C LEU A 178 -12.69 -3.03 -0.82
N ASP A 179 -12.89 -4.09 -1.62
CA ASP A 179 -14.19 -4.69 -1.94
C ASP A 179 -14.95 -5.08 -0.67
N GLY A 180 -14.26 -5.78 0.24
CA GLY A 180 -14.82 -6.25 1.51
C GLY A 180 -15.33 -5.10 2.40
N LEU A 181 -14.70 -3.93 2.30
CA LEU A 181 -15.08 -2.74 3.06
C LEU A 181 -16.26 -1.96 2.46
N GLY A 182 -16.90 -2.49 1.41
CA GLY A 182 -18.04 -1.84 0.75
C GLY A 182 -17.64 -0.57 -0.02
N LEU A 183 -16.35 -0.34 -0.23
CA LEU A 183 -15.86 0.74 -1.08
C LEU A 183 -16.07 0.32 -2.54
N LYS A 184 -16.35 1.29 -3.43
CA LYS A 184 -16.55 1.03 -4.87
C LYS A 184 -15.24 0.66 -5.55
N SER A 185 -14.72 -0.51 -5.23
CA SER A 185 -13.53 -1.14 -5.82
C SER A 185 -13.66 -1.43 -7.31
N CYS A 186 -14.89 -1.48 -7.86
CA CYS A 186 -15.12 -1.50 -9.30
C CYS A 186 -14.56 -0.26 -10.00
N LEU A 187 -14.34 0.85 -9.27
CA LEU A 187 -13.63 2.04 -9.77
C LEU A 187 -12.12 1.81 -9.88
N ILE A 188 -11.57 0.81 -9.19
CA ILE A 188 -10.19 0.38 -9.39
C ILE A 188 -10.03 -0.23 -10.80
N ASP A 189 -11.05 -0.95 -11.29
CA ASP A 189 -11.06 -1.44 -12.68
C ASP A 189 -11.10 -0.28 -13.68
N ASP A 190 -11.65 0.88 -13.32
CA ASP A 190 -11.56 2.11 -14.10
C ASP A 190 -10.16 2.75 -14.09
N ILE A 191 -9.32 2.50 -13.08
CA ILE A 191 -7.89 2.89 -13.09
C ILE A 191 -7.11 1.99 -14.06
N VAL A 192 -7.43 0.70 -14.07
CA VAL A 192 -6.74 -0.33 -14.85
C VAL A 192 -7.18 -0.36 -16.31
N SER A 193 -8.47 -0.12 -16.57
CA SER A 193 -9.00 0.07 -17.91
C SER A 193 -8.84 1.54 -18.29
N ASP A 194 -8.41 1.82 -19.52
CA ASP A 194 -8.01 3.16 -20.02
C ASP A 194 -9.13 4.25 -19.99
N LYS A 195 -10.26 4.00 -19.32
CA LYS A 195 -11.46 4.85 -19.20
C LYS A 195 -11.31 6.00 -18.19
N SER A 196 -10.34 5.94 -17.27
CA SER A 196 -10.06 6.98 -16.26
C SER A 196 -9.50 8.29 -16.84
N ARG A 197 -9.01 8.30 -18.09
CA ARG A 197 -8.47 9.51 -18.77
C ARG A 197 -9.44 10.69 -18.82
N ARG A 198 -10.75 10.46 -18.93
CA ARG A 198 -11.75 11.53 -19.05
C ARG A 198 -12.32 11.99 -17.71
N ARG A 199 -12.37 11.13 -16.69
CA ARG A 199 -13.04 11.43 -15.41
C ARG A 199 -12.14 12.07 -14.36
N TYR A 200 -10.82 11.81 -14.38
CA TYR A 200 -9.94 12.18 -13.27
C TYR A 200 -8.78 13.14 -13.62
N LYS A 201 -8.78 13.78 -14.81
CA LYS A 201 -7.68 14.67 -15.26
C LYS A 201 -6.28 14.10 -15.01
N ILE A 202 -6.13 12.79 -15.17
CA ILE A 202 -4.83 12.12 -15.04
C ILE A 202 -4.00 12.55 -16.24
N HIS A 203 -2.90 13.27 -16.00
CA HIS A 203 -2.07 13.87 -17.05
C HIS A 203 -1.72 12.87 -18.15
N ALA A 204 -2.08 13.25 -19.37
CA ALA A 204 -1.94 12.48 -20.59
C ALA A 204 -0.49 12.53 -21.07
N ASP A 205 0.35 11.62 -20.58
CA ASP A 205 1.54 11.22 -21.35
C ASP A 205 2.09 9.81 -21.04
N SER A 206 1.66 9.15 -19.96
CA SER A 206 2.08 7.78 -19.67
C SER A 206 1.20 6.75 -20.37
N LYS A 207 1.65 6.29 -21.54
CA LYS A 207 1.21 4.99 -22.08
C LYS A 207 1.43 3.92 -21.00
N LYS A 208 0.32 3.37 -20.47
CA LYS A 208 0.21 2.12 -19.69
C LYS A 208 0.55 2.18 -18.19
N LYS A 209 -0.31 2.82 -17.38
CA LYS A 209 -0.43 2.53 -15.95
C LYS A 209 -1.03 1.12 -15.75
N ARG A 210 -0.18 0.09 -15.77
CA ARG A 210 -0.62 -1.30 -15.72
C ARG A 210 -0.40 -1.90 -14.33
N PRO A 211 -1.35 -2.70 -13.81
CA PRO A 211 -1.12 -3.61 -12.67
C PRO A 211 0.13 -4.48 -12.82
N SER A 212 0.62 -4.66 -14.06
CA SER A 212 1.86 -5.37 -14.35
C SER A 212 3.09 -4.74 -13.68
N SER A 213 3.14 -3.42 -13.45
CA SER A 213 4.31 -2.81 -12.78
C SER A 213 4.41 -3.22 -11.31
N ILE A 214 3.28 -3.24 -10.58
CA ILE A 214 3.23 -3.76 -9.21
C ILE A 214 3.64 -5.24 -9.19
N LEU A 215 3.11 -6.03 -10.13
CA LEU A 215 3.44 -7.45 -10.25
C LEU A 215 4.93 -7.67 -10.56
N GLU A 216 5.50 -6.92 -11.48
CA GLU A 216 6.93 -7.01 -11.86
C GLU A 216 7.84 -6.68 -10.67
N ILE A 217 7.54 -5.60 -9.93
CA ILE A 217 8.30 -5.22 -8.73
C ILE A 217 8.17 -6.30 -7.64
N LYS A 218 6.96 -6.79 -7.38
CA LYS A 218 6.70 -7.88 -6.44
C LYS A 218 7.45 -9.16 -6.81
N SER A 219 7.37 -9.58 -8.06
CA SER A 219 8.10 -10.74 -8.57
C SER A 219 9.61 -10.55 -8.48
N GLY A 220 10.11 -9.33 -8.72
CA GLY A 220 11.50 -8.96 -8.50
C GLY A 220 11.92 -9.14 -7.04
N ARG A 221 11.18 -8.54 -6.11
CA ARG A 221 11.43 -8.65 -4.67
C ARG A 221 11.38 -10.10 -4.20
N ASN A 222 10.38 -10.89 -4.61
CA ASN A 222 10.25 -12.28 -4.19
C ASN A 222 11.44 -13.12 -4.69
N ARG A 223 11.90 -12.90 -5.93
CA ARG A 223 13.07 -13.62 -6.46
C ARG A 223 14.35 -13.33 -5.67
N LEU A 224 14.55 -12.07 -5.29
CA LEU A 224 15.67 -11.63 -4.45
C LEU A 224 15.57 -12.21 -3.04
N ALA A 225 14.39 -12.10 -2.40
CA ALA A 225 14.16 -12.54 -1.03
C ALA A 225 14.28 -14.07 -0.86
N HIS A 226 13.83 -14.84 -1.85
CA HIS A 226 13.94 -16.30 -1.82
C HIS A 226 15.31 -16.83 -2.30
N GLY A 227 16.26 -15.95 -2.64
CA GLY A 227 17.59 -16.36 -3.10
C GLY A 227 17.61 -17.03 -4.48
N SER A 228 16.49 -17.04 -5.20
CA SER A 228 16.39 -17.60 -6.56
C SER A 228 17.16 -16.77 -7.61
N MET A 229 17.56 -15.55 -7.24
CA MET A 229 18.35 -14.64 -8.06
C MET A 229 19.18 -13.73 -7.14
N THR A 230 20.44 -13.49 -7.49
CA THR A 230 21.29 -12.54 -6.78
C THR A 230 20.97 -11.09 -7.17
N PHE A 231 21.40 -10.14 -6.34
CA PHE A 231 21.24 -8.71 -6.61
C PHE A 231 21.93 -8.30 -7.92
N SER A 232 23.12 -8.83 -8.19
CA SER A 232 23.88 -8.56 -9.42
C SER A 232 23.18 -9.13 -10.65
N GLU A 233 22.68 -10.36 -10.59
CA GLU A 233 21.91 -10.97 -11.70
C GLU A 233 20.63 -10.21 -12.01
N PHE A 234 19.93 -9.73 -10.97
CA PHE A 234 18.73 -8.92 -11.15
C PHE A 234 19.05 -7.58 -11.82
N GLY A 235 20.04 -6.84 -11.28
CA GLY A 235 20.42 -5.53 -11.80
C GLY A 235 21.04 -5.55 -13.20
N GLN A 236 21.60 -6.70 -13.60
CA GLN A 236 22.05 -6.92 -14.98
C GLN A 236 20.85 -7.03 -15.95
N LYS A 237 19.76 -7.70 -15.52
CA LYS A 237 18.58 -7.98 -16.35
C LYS A 237 17.61 -6.81 -16.47
N LYS A 238 17.71 -5.80 -15.60
CA LYS A 238 16.82 -4.63 -15.59
C LYS A 238 17.59 -3.34 -15.85
N SER A 239 17.09 -2.56 -16.80
CA SER A 239 17.59 -1.19 -17.03
C SER A 239 17.07 -0.24 -15.96
N LEU A 240 17.79 0.87 -15.72
CA LEU A 240 17.30 1.90 -14.80
C LEU A 240 16.01 2.55 -15.33
N ASP A 241 15.90 2.73 -16.65
CA ASP A 241 14.71 3.33 -17.27
C ASP A 241 13.46 2.47 -17.08
N GLU A 242 13.59 1.13 -17.15
CA GLU A 242 12.49 0.22 -16.81
C GLU A 242 12.08 0.35 -15.34
N ILE A 243 13.04 0.47 -14.42
CA ILE A 243 12.75 0.63 -12.98
C ILE A 243 12.03 1.97 -12.73
N LYS A 244 12.50 3.06 -13.33
CA LYS A 244 11.84 4.38 -13.29
C LYS A 244 10.42 4.32 -13.84
N MET A 245 10.24 3.74 -15.03
CA MET A 245 8.93 3.55 -15.64
C MET A 245 8.00 2.73 -14.74
N HIS A 246 8.48 1.66 -14.09
CA HIS A 246 7.68 0.90 -13.14
C HIS A 246 7.25 1.76 -11.95
N PHE A 247 8.18 2.53 -11.38
CA PHE A 247 7.90 3.41 -10.25
C PHE A 247 6.88 4.51 -10.59
N GLU A 248 7.05 5.23 -11.71
CA GLU A 248 6.09 6.25 -12.18
C GLU A 248 4.68 5.66 -12.37
N ASN A 249 4.58 4.46 -12.92
CA ASN A 249 3.31 3.76 -13.08
C ASN A 249 2.66 3.40 -11.74
N ILE A 250 3.46 2.99 -10.75
CA ILE A 250 2.99 2.63 -9.41
C ILE A 250 2.53 3.89 -8.65
N GLN A 251 3.31 4.96 -8.68
CA GLN A 251 2.92 6.26 -8.13
C GLN A 251 1.60 6.73 -8.74
N GLY A 252 1.51 6.70 -10.06
CA GLY A 252 0.32 7.10 -10.78
C GLY A 252 -0.91 6.21 -10.56
N PHE A 253 -0.71 4.95 -10.17
CA PHE A 253 -1.79 4.05 -9.75
C PHE A 253 -2.30 4.44 -8.37
N PHE A 254 -1.41 4.60 -7.39
CA PHE A 254 -1.78 4.95 -6.01
C PHE A 254 -2.42 6.34 -5.91
N ASP A 255 -1.91 7.34 -6.64
CA ASP A 255 -2.52 8.66 -6.71
C ASP A 255 -4.00 8.62 -7.17
N GLY A 256 -4.28 7.82 -8.21
CA GLY A 256 -5.65 7.61 -8.70
C GLY A 256 -6.50 6.78 -7.76
N LEU A 257 -5.91 5.78 -7.10
CA LEU A 257 -6.59 4.97 -6.10
C LEU A 257 -7.04 5.83 -4.92
N PHE A 258 -6.18 6.69 -4.39
CA PHE A 258 -6.53 7.55 -3.27
C PHE A 258 -7.62 8.56 -3.63
N ASP A 259 -7.63 9.08 -4.85
CA ASP A 259 -8.75 9.93 -5.29
C ASP A 259 -10.08 9.19 -5.27
N ILE A 260 -10.09 7.94 -5.75
CA ILE A 260 -11.28 7.10 -5.77
C ILE A 260 -11.73 6.76 -4.35
N ILE A 261 -10.81 6.38 -3.47
CA ILE A 261 -11.15 6.02 -2.09
C ILE A 261 -11.57 7.25 -1.29
N ASN A 262 -10.81 8.35 -1.34
CA ASN A 262 -11.17 9.61 -0.67
C ASN A 262 -12.55 10.12 -1.11
N ASN A 263 -12.87 10.04 -2.41
CA ASN A 263 -14.21 10.37 -2.89
C ASN A 263 -15.26 9.36 -2.45
N SER A 264 -14.93 8.07 -2.38
CA SER A 264 -15.85 7.03 -1.90
C SER A 264 -16.21 7.18 -0.43
N LEU A 265 -15.24 7.56 0.40
CA LEU A 265 -15.44 7.90 1.82
C LEU A 265 -16.28 9.17 1.95
N LYS A 266 -15.95 10.23 1.19
CA LYS A 266 -16.74 11.47 1.14
C LYS A 266 -18.21 11.24 0.77
N GLN A 267 -18.46 10.39 -0.23
CA GLN A 267 -19.81 10.04 -0.70
C GLN A 267 -20.48 8.98 0.17
N GLN A 268 -19.78 8.44 1.16
CA GLN A 268 -20.31 7.47 2.11
C GLN A 268 -20.90 6.20 1.44
N TYR A 269 -20.27 5.71 0.36
CA TYR A 269 -20.80 4.53 -0.36
C TYR A 269 -20.91 3.26 0.49
N HIS A 270 -20.11 3.15 1.55
CA HIS A 270 -20.13 2.05 2.51
C HIS A 270 -21.40 2.02 3.38
N VAL A 271 -22.17 3.12 3.43
CA VAL A 271 -23.45 3.28 4.16
C VAL A 271 -24.62 3.66 3.24
N GLN A 272 -24.43 3.57 1.91
CA GLN A 272 -25.53 3.71 0.97
C GLN A 272 -26.07 2.32 0.64
N ASN A 273 -27.28 2.02 1.11
CA ASN A 273 -28.10 1.00 0.46
C ASN A 273 -28.41 1.52 -0.94
N LEU A 274 -27.70 1.03 -1.94
CA LEU A 274 -28.17 1.10 -3.32
C LEU A 274 -29.31 0.09 -3.49
N SER A 275 -30.41 0.32 -2.78
CA SER A 275 -31.72 -0.17 -3.18
C SER A 275 -32.34 0.90 -4.07
N GLN A 276 -31.87 0.94 -5.32
CA GLN A 276 -32.58 1.32 -6.55
C GLN A 276 -31.69 1.15 -7.77
#